data_AF-A3QH35-F1
#
_entry.id   AF-A3QH35-F1
#
_cell.length_a   1.000
_cell.length_b   1.000
_cell.length_c   1.000
_cell.angle_alpha   90.00
_cell.angle_beta   90.00
_cell.angle_gamma   90.00
#
_symmetry.space_group_name_H-M   'P 1'
#
loop_
_entity.id
_entity.type
_entity.pdbx_description
1 polymer ?
#
loop_
_entity_poly.entity_id
_entity_poly.type
_entity_poly.pdbx_seq_one_letter_code
_entity_poly.pdbx_strand_id
1 'polypeptide(L)'
;MKKIMLGMLIGLSLAAPLQAQGLHLYQDPIPLGSYVTDYDDMLDKAVSRNHWRFEREGDKRFARLSYKTYEINVELVESDKGIAITLIDAKREGCTKKCDVDMDKVSGWLVKLRRTIAYDLTLAVRDDALRRTVR
;
A
#
# COMPACT_ATOMS: atom_id res chain seq x y z
N MET A 1 59.83 17.51 -15.23
CA MET A 1 58.68 17.57 -16.16
C MET A 1 57.68 16.50 -15.77
N LYS A 2 56.46 16.92 -15.43
CA LYS A 2 55.30 16.11 -15.04
C LYS A 2 54.72 15.35 -16.24
N LYS A 3 54.40 14.05 -16.12
CA LYS A 3 53.30 13.32 -16.80
C LYS A 3 53.01 12.03 -16.01
N ILE A 4 52.17 12.09 -14.97
CA ILE A 4 50.74 11.70 -14.99
C ILE A 4 50.51 10.39 -15.76
N MET A 5 50.53 9.27 -15.03
CA MET A 5 49.76 8.07 -15.37
C MET A 5 48.91 7.70 -14.16
N LEU A 6 47.83 8.47 -13.99
CA LEU A 6 46.76 8.21 -13.05
C LEU A 6 45.49 8.23 -13.89
N GLY A 7 45.04 7.07 -14.37
CA GLY A 7 43.93 7.07 -15.32
C GLY A 7 43.56 5.71 -15.89
N MET A 8 43.40 4.69 -15.04
CA MET A 8 42.68 3.49 -15.47
C MET A 8 42.12 2.69 -14.28
N LEU A 9 41.42 3.37 -13.37
CA LEU A 9 40.73 2.74 -12.23
C LEU A 9 39.40 3.45 -11.90
N ILE A 10 38.78 4.08 -12.90
CA ILE A 10 37.45 4.70 -12.79
C ILE A 10 36.61 4.19 -13.96
N GLY A 11 36.23 2.91 -13.92
CA GLY A 11 35.46 2.30 -15.00
C GLY A 11 34.53 1.16 -14.57
N LEU A 12 34.38 0.90 -13.27
CA LEU A 12 33.59 -0.23 -12.75
C LEU A 12 32.65 0.13 -11.59
N SER A 13 32.50 1.41 -11.24
CA SER A 13 31.57 1.87 -10.20
C SER A 13 30.22 2.36 -10.71
N LEU A 14 29.93 2.22 -12.00
CA LEU A 14 28.63 2.60 -12.61
C LEU A 14 27.72 1.40 -12.90
N ALA A 15 27.99 0.24 -12.31
CA ALA A 15 26.96 -0.77 -12.13
C ALA A 15 26.05 -0.33 -10.97
N ALA A 16 25.24 0.70 -11.21
CA ALA A 16 24.04 0.88 -10.41
C ALA A 16 23.27 -0.45 -10.50
N PRO A 17 22.90 -1.09 -9.39
CA PRO A 17 21.83 -2.05 -9.47
C PRO A 17 20.62 -1.23 -9.93
N LEU A 18 20.23 -1.39 -11.19
CA LEU A 18 18.84 -1.30 -11.58
C LEU A 18 18.14 -2.36 -10.71
N GLN A 19 17.83 -1.98 -9.47
CA GLN A 19 16.82 -2.66 -8.70
C GLN A 19 15.59 -2.56 -9.59
N ALA A 20 15.28 -3.64 -10.27
CA ALA A 20 13.95 -3.92 -10.74
C ALA A 20 13.07 -3.91 -9.50
N GLN A 21 12.68 -2.71 -9.08
CA GLN A 21 11.58 -2.47 -8.18
C GLN A 21 10.40 -3.09 -8.92
N GLY A 22 10.06 -4.33 -8.58
CA GLY A 22 8.79 -4.90 -8.98
C GLY A 22 7.77 -3.83 -8.62
N LEU A 23 7.14 -3.24 -9.63
CA LEU A 23 6.21 -2.14 -9.44
C LEU A 23 5.03 -2.74 -8.69
N HIS A 24 5.09 -2.73 -7.36
CA HIS A 24 4.04 -3.25 -6.51
C HIS A 24 2.87 -2.29 -6.70
N LEU A 25 1.94 -2.67 -7.58
CA LEU A 25 0.79 -1.87 -8.03
C LEU A 25 -0.12 -1.38 -6.88
N TYR A 26 0.11 -1.78 -5.64
CA TYR A 26 -0.62 -1.30 -4.47
C TYR A 26 0.12 -0.21 -3.68
N GLN A 27 1.38 0.07 -3.98
CA GLN A 27 2.23 0.96 -3.17
C GLN A 27 2.03 2.45 -3.46
N ASP A 28 1.56 2.83 -4.66
CA ASP A 28 1.36 4.27 -4.88
C ASP A 28 0.21 4.77 -4.01
N PRO A 29 0.41 5.90 -3.32
CA PRO A 29 -0.61 6.48 -2.46
C PRO A 29 -1.93 6.74 -3.20
N ILE A 30 -3.04 6.52 -2.50
CA ILE A 30 -4.36 6.93 -2.96
C ILE A 30 -4.59 8.36 -2.50
N PRO A 31 -4.75 9.34 -3.40
CA PRO A 31 -4.79 10.75 -3.02
C PRO A 31 -5.96 11.05 -2.09
N LEU A 32 -5.65 11.64 -0.94
CA LEU A 32 -6.62 12.17 0.01
C LEU A 32 -6.87 13.66 -0.29
N GLY A 33 -8.09 14.11 -0.08
CA GLY A 33 -8.43 15.52 -0.14
C GLY A 33 -9.34 15.95 0.99
N SER A 34 -9.57 17.26 1.10
CA SER A 34 -10.35 17.89 2.17
C SER A 34 -11.84 17.54 2.19
N TYR A 35 -12.31 16.77 1.21
CA TYR A 35 -13.69 16.27 1.12
C TYR A 35 -13.96 15.07 2.04
N VAL A 36 -12.94 14.48 2.66
CA VAL A 36 -13.08 13.40 3.65
C VAL A 36 -13.19 14.01 5.04
N THR A 37 -14.39 13.99 5.63
CA THR A 37 -14.63 14.58 6.96
C THR A 37 -14.48 13.58 8.11
N ASP A 38 -14.82 12.31 7.87
CA ASP A 38 -14.63 11.21 8.82
C ASP A 38 -13.73 10.15 8.18
N TYR A 39 -12.43 10.36 8.36
CA TYR A 39 -11.40 9.55 7.71
C TYR A 39 -11.43 8.09 8.16
N ASP A 40 -11.63 7.86 9.45
CA ASP A 40 -11.55 6.52 9.99
C ASP A 40 -12.82 5.71 9.69
N ASP A 41 -14.02 6.33 9.71
CA ASP A 41 -15.26 5.66 9.27
C ASP A 41 -15.21 5.32 7.77
N MET A 42 -14.64 6.21 6.95
CA MET A 42 -14.41 5.91 5.53
C MET A 42 -13.45 4.73 5.35
N LEU A 43 -12.35 4.68 6.11
CA LEU A 43 -11.41 3.58 6.07
C LEU A 43 -12.03 2.27 6.54
N ASP A 44 -12.79 2.27 7.63
CA ASP A 44 -13.47 1.08 8.14
C ASP A 44 -14.44 0.49 7.10
N LYS A 45 -15.23 1.35 6.45
CA LYS A 45 -16.13 0.96 5.35
C LYS A 45 -15.36 0.42 4.13
N ALA A 46 -14.27 1.07 3.75
CA ALA A 46 -13.48 0.66 2.60
C ALA A 46 -12.72 -0.65 2.81
N VAL A 47 -12.18 -0.83 4.00
CA VAL A 47 -11.41 -2.01 4.41
C VAL A 47 -12.34 -3.20 4.62
N SER A 48 -13.46 -3.04 5.31
CA SER A 48 -14.39 -4.15 5.60
C SER A 48 -14.91 -4.88 4.34
N ARG A 49 -14.80 -4.26 3.16
CA ARG A 49 -15.00 -4.91 1.86
C ARG A 49 -13.89 -5.94 1.60
N ASN A 50 -14.28 -7.19 1.29
CA ASN A 50 -13.38 -8.32 0.98
C ASN A 50 -12.64 -8.96 2.18
N HIS A 51 -13.34 -9.08 3.32
CA HIS A 51 -12.88 -9.82 4.52
C HIS A 51 -11.71 -9.20 5.28
N TRP A 52 -11.26 -8.00 4.93
CA TRP A 52 -10.34 -7.28 5.79
C TRP A 52 -11.07 -6.73 7.02
N ARG A 53 -10.32 -6.55 8.09
CA ARG A 53 -10.75 -5.89 9.32
C ARG A 53 -9.91 -4.66 9.53
N PHE A 54 -10.56 -3.54 9.73
CA PHE A 54 -9.89 -2.31 10.11
C PHE A 54 -9.60 -2.32 11.61
N GLU A 55 -8.40 -1.90 11.97
CA GLU A 55 -7.99 -1.78 13.36
C GLU A 55 -7.24 -0.46 13.57
N ARG A 56 -7.38 0.10 14.77
CA ARG A 56 -6.72 1.34 15.17
C ARG A 56 -5.94 1.10 16.45
N GLU A 57 -4.67 1.49 16.45
CA GLU A 57 -3.83 1.49 17.63
C GLU A 57 -3.16 2.87 17.75
N GLY A 58 -3.73 3.73 18.60
CA GLY A 58 -3.32 5.14 18.68
C GLY A 58 -3.56 5.88 17.36
N ASP A 59 -2.51 6.52 16.83
CA ASP A 59 -2.55 7.25 15.55
C ASP A 59 -2.35 6.34 14.33
N LYS A 60 -2.07 5.05 14.56
CA LYS A 60 -1.83 4.07 13.50
C LYS A 60 -3.11 3.36 13.08
N ARG A 61 -3.18 3.09 11.78
CA ARG A 61 -4.29 2.41 11.13
C ARG A 61 -3.79 1.14 10.47
N PHE A 62 -4.49 0.05 10.71
CA PHE A 62 -4.14 -1.26 10.20
C PHE A 62 -5.32 -1.87 9.46
N ALA A 63 -5.00 -2.70 8.48
CA ALA A 63 -5.97 -3.64 7.91
C ALA A 63 -5.43 -5.07 8.04
N ARG A 64 -6.26 -5.96 8.58
CA ARG A 64 -5.92 -7.37 8.77
C ARG A 64 -6.82 -8.25 7.92
N LEU A 65 -6.23 -9.13 7.12
CA LEU A 65 -6.94 -10.17 6.38
C LEU A 65 -6.67 -11.51 7.04
N SER A 66 -7.71 -12.16 7.54
CA SER A 66 -7.69 -13.59 7.86
C SER A 66 -8.59 -14.30 6.86
N TYR A 67 -8.00 -14.92 5.84
CA TYR A 67 -8.74 -15.55 4.76
C TYR A 67 -8.10 -16.88 4.33
N LYS A 68 -8.87 -17.95 4.46
CA LYS A 68 -8.42 -19.34 4.27
C LYS A 68 -7.28 -19.67 5.23
N THR A 69 -6.06 -19.85 4.72
CA THR A 69 -4.85 -20.10 5.52
C THR A 69 -3.96 -18.87 5.62
N TYR A 70 -4.34 -17.74 5.00
CA TYR A 70 -3.50 -16.55 4.98
C TYR A 70 -3.90 -15.60 6.10
N GLU A 71 -2.90 -15.11 6.82
CA GLU A 71 -2.99 -13.94 7.69
C GLU A 71 -2.08 -12.86 7.09
N ILE A 72 -2.66 -11.69 6.81
CA ILE A 72 -1.95 -10.57 6.20
C ILE A 72 -2.24 -9.33 7.02
N ASN A 73 -1.19 -8.64 7.46
CA ASN A 73 -1.30 -7.38 8.17
C ASN A 73 -0.67 -6.27 7.36
N VAL A 74 -1.39 -5.17 7.22
CA VAL A 74 -0.90 -3.98 6.53
C VAL A 74 -1.11 -2.75 7.40
N GLU A 75 -0.18 -1.81 7.27
CA GLU A 75 -0.32 -0.45 7.79
C GLU A 75 -0.89 0.45 6.69
N LEU A 76 -1.88 1.27 7.05
CA LEU A 76 -2.43 2.32 6.20
C LEU A 76 -1.74 3.62 6.60
N VAL A 77 -0.71 3.99 5.86
CA VAL A 77 0.15 5.13 6.17
C VAL A 77 -0.39 6.36 5.46
N GLU A 78 -0.82 7.34 6.23
CA GLU A 78 -1.18 8.66 5.69
C GLU A 78 0.09 9.47 5.42
N SER A 79 0.11 10.12 4.25
CA SER A 79 1.16 11.03 3.81
C SER A 79 0.56 12.25 3.13
N ASP A 80 1.41 13.23 2.83
CA ASP A 80 1.07 14.39 2.00
C ASP A 80 0.54 14.02 0.61
N LYS A 81 0.87 12.82 0.12
CA LYS A 81 0.42 12.28 -1.17
C LYS A 81 -0.86 11.44 -1.07
N GLY A 82 -1.38 11.22 0.13
CA GLY A 82 -2.53 10.36 0.41
C GLY A 82 -2.19 9.10 1.20
N ILE A 83 -2.97 8.03 1.00
CA ILE A 83 -2.88 6.79 1.78
C ILE A 83 -2.02 5.76 1.06
N ALA A 84 -0.90 5.37 1.66
CA ALA A 84 -0.09 4.24 1.21
C ALA A 84 -0.47 2.96 1.96
N ILE A 85 -0.40 1.82 1.26
CA ILE A 85 -0.59 0.49 1.86
C ILE A 85 0.78 -0.17 2.03
N THR A 86 1.20 -0.33 3.28
CA THR A 86 2.48 -0.96 3.62
C THR A 86 2.23 -2.36 4.14
N LEU A 87 2.72 -3.38 3.43
CA LEU A 87 2.69 -4.75 3.92
C LEU A 87 3.65 -4.90 5.11
N ILE A 88 3.11 -5.24 6.28
CA ILE A 88 3.90 -5.50 7.49
C ILE A 88 4.36 -6.96 7.46
N ASP A 89 3.40 -7.87 7.37
CA ASP A 89 3.66 -9.30 7.30
C ASP A 89 2.54 -10.02 6.54
N ALA A 90 2.92 -11.17 5.97
CA ALA A 90 2.00 -12.15 5.45
C ALA A 90 2.52 -13.52 5.88
N LYS A 91 1.63 -14.35 6.42
CA LYS A 91 1.96 -15.71 6.86
C LYS A 91 0.85 -16.68 6.49
N ARG A 92 1.20 -17.97 6.46
CA ARG A 92 0.25 -19.05 6.25
C ARG A 92 0.08 -19.88 7.53
N GLU A 93 -1.03 -19.69 8.21
CA GLU A 93 -1.38 -20.46 9.40
C GLU A 93 -1.80 -21.90 9.03
N GLY A 94 -1.46 -22.86 9.90
CA GLY A 94 -1.87 -24.26 9.75
C GLY A 94 -1.21 -25.03 8.61
N CYS A 95 -0.07 -24.56 8.08
CA CYS A 95 0.67 -25.26 7.04
C CYS A 95 1.52 -26.41 7.62
N THR A 96 1.55 -27.58 6.97
CA THR A 96 2.34 -28.75 7.42
C THR A 96 3.49 -29.13 6.48
N LYS A 97 3.43 -28.75 5.19
CA LYS A 97 4.46 -29.11 4.19
C LYS A 97 4.90 -27.99 3.26
N LYS A 98 4.02 -27.03 2.94
CA LYS A 98 4.31 -25.86 2.10
C LYS A 98 3.81 -24.60 2.80
N CYS A 99 4.69 -24.01 3.60
CA CYS A 99 4.43 -22.81 4.39
C CYS A 99 4.80 -21.51 3.65
N ASP A 100 5.37 -21.64 2.46
CA ASP A 100 5.72 -20.49 1.64
C ASP A 100 4.47 -19.67 1.31
N VAL A 101 4.63 -18.35 1.45
CA VAL A 101 3.61 -17.37 1.16
C VAL A 101 3.66 -17.09 -0.34
N ASP A 102 2.53 -17.31 -1.00
CA ASP A 102 2.37 -16.97 -2.41
C ASP A 102 2.18 -15.44 -2.54
N MET A 103 3.27 -14.75 -2.87
CA MET A 103 3.28 -13.29 -2.96
C MET A 103 2.45 -12.73 -4.11
N ASP A 104 2.12 -13.54 -5.13
CA ASP A 104 1.21 -13.12 -6.20
C ASP A 104 -0.23 -13.04 -5.67
N LYS A 105 -0.62 -14.00 -4.82
CA LYS A 105 -1.92 -13.93 -4.11
C LYS A 105 -1.97 -12.75 -3.15
N VAL A 106 -0.91 -12.54 -2.36
CA VAL A 106 -0.78 -11.39 -1.46
C VAL A 106 -0.95 -10.10 -2.23
N SER A 107 -0.19 -9.90 -3.30
CA SER A 107 -0.29 -8.72 -4.16
C SER A 107 -1.69 -8.54 -4.73
N GLY A 108 -2.35 -9.63 -5.15
CA GLY A 108 -3.73 -9.59 -5.63
C GLY A 108 -4.74 -9.10 -4.57
N TRP A 109 -4.58 -9.50 -3.30
CA TRP A 109 -5.41 -8.99 -2.21
C TRP A 109 -5.11 -7.53 -1.88
N LEU A 110 -3.84 -7.12 -1.89
CA LEU A 110 -3.44 -5.73 -1.66
C LEU A 110 -3.96 -4.79 -2.76
N VAL A 111 -3.94 -5.22 -4.02
CA VAL A 111 -4.54 -4.46 -5.13
C VAL A 111 -6.06 -4.33 -4.96
N LYS A 112 -6.74 -5.37 -4.48
CA LYS A 112 -8.18 -5.29 -4.18
C LYS A 112 -8.47 -4.32 -3.04
N LEU A 113 -7.67 -4.34 -1.98
CA LEU A 113 -7.77 -3.38 -0.87
C LEU A 113 -7.56 -1.93 -1.36
N ARG A 114 -6.52 -1.69 -2.17
CA ARG A 114 -6.29 -0.38 -2.80
C ARG A 114 -7.51 0.10 -3.59
N ARG A 115 -8.10 -0.80 -4.39
CA ARG A 115 -9.28 -0.48 -5.21
C ARG A 115 -10.51 -0.14 -4.38
N THR A 116 -10.74 -0.82 -3.25
CA THR A 116 -11.91 -0.51 -2.40
C THR A 116 -11.76 0.83 -1.71
N ILE A 117 -10.55 1.15 -1.21
CA ILE A 117 -10.26 2.47 -0.64
C ILE A 117 -10.41 3.57 -1.70
N ALA A 118 -9.85 3.38 -2.89
CA ALA A 118 -9.99 4.35 -3.98
C ALA A 118 -11.45 4.55 -4.42
N TYR A 119 -12.25 3.48 -4.42
CA TYR A 119 -13.67 3.54 -4.74
C TYR A 119 -14.44 4.39 -3.72
N ASP A 120 -14.28 4.13 -2.41
CA ASP A 120 -14.99 4.88 -1.37
C ASP A 120 -14.50 6.35 -1.30
N LEU A 121 -13.22 6.63 -1.57
CA LEU A 121 -12.73 7.99 -1.75
C LEU A 121 -13.40 8.70 -2.93
N THR A 122 -13.57 8.01 -4.06
CA THR A 122 -14.26 8.56 -5.23
C THR A 122 -15.73 8.85 -4.93
N LEU A 123 -16.40 8.00 -4.15
CA LEU A 123 -17.76 8.27 -3.68
C LEU A 123 -17.81 9.51 -2.79
N ALA A 124 -16.85 9.68 -1.88
CA ALA A 124 -16.77 10.86 -1.03
C ALA A 124 -16.58 12.16 -1.85
N VAL A 125 -15.72 12.14 -2.88
CA VAL A 125 -15.55 13.28 -3.81
C VAL A 125 -16.87 13.63 -4.49
N ARG A 126 -17.55 12.62 -5.03
CA ARG A 126 -18.84 12.81 -5.73
C ARG A 126 -19.88 13.42 -4.79
N ASP A 127 -20.01 12.87 -3.59
CA ASP A 127 -21.03 13.29 -2.63
C ASP A 127 -20.77 14.72 -2.12
N ASP A 128 -19.51 15.13 -1.94
CA ASP A 128 -19.15 16.52 -1.65
C ASP A 128 -19.48 17.46 -2.82
N ALA A 129 -19.14 17.09 -4.06
CA ALA A 129 -19.47 17.88 -5.24
C ALA A 129 -20.99 18.10 -5.40
N LEU A 130 -21.80 17.07 -5.12
CA LEU A 130 -23.26 17.17 -5.13
C LEU A 130 -23.79 18.10 -4.04
N ARG A 131 -23.25 18.04 -2.81
CA ARG A 131 -23.64 18.95 -1.71
C ARG A 131 -23.31 20.41 -2.02
N ARG A 132 -22.20 20.68 -2.70
CA ARG A 132 -21.81 22.04 -3.10
C ARG A 132 -22.68 22.62 -4.20
N THR A 133 -23.25 21.77 -5.07
CA THR A 133 -24.13 22.20 -6.17
C THR A 133 -25.54 22.58 -5.68
N VAL A 134 -25.95 22.10 -4.50
CA VAL A 134 -27.27 22.35 -3.90
C VAL A 134 -27.28 23.60 -3.00
N ARG A 135 -26.12 24.20 -2.72
CA ARG A 135 -25.98 25.48 -2.02
C ARG A 135 -25.90 26.65 -2.99
#